data_AF-A0A8X6VKY5-F1
#
_entry.id   AF-A0A8X6VKY5-F1
#
_cell.length_a   1.000
_cell.length_b   1.000
_cell.length_c   1.000
_cell.angle_alpha   90.00
_cell.angle_beta   90.00
_cell.angle_gamma   90.00
#
_symmetry.space_group_name_H-M   'P 1'
#
loop_
_entity.id
_entity.type
_entity.pdbx_description
1 polymer ?
#
loop_
_entity_poly.entity_id
_entity_poly.type
_entity_poly.pdbx_seq_one_letter_code
_entity_poly.pdbx_strand_id
1 'polypeptide(L)'
;MNRFKPEQRFQIVQFCFENNGRDFHKRILFSDEVHFWFNGYVNKQNCRIWSEAIPQVYIETPLHPEKLTVWCALWAGGILLQKR
;
A
#
# COMPACT_ATOMS: atom_id res chain seq x y z
N MET A 1 1.09 -10.93 -2.13
CA MET A 1 1.44 -11.97 -3.13
C MET A 1 1.61 -11.27 -4.47
N ASN A 2 2.80 -11.32 -5.08
CA ASN A 2 3.07 -10.58 -6.31
C ASN A 2 2.47 -11.31 -7.51
N ARG A 3 1.36 -10.79 -8.05
CA ARG A 3 0.60 -11.43 -9.14
C ARG A 3 1.35 -11.48 -10.48
N PHE A 4 2.37 -10.64 -10.64
CA PHE A 4 3.15 -10.51 -11.86
C PHE A 4 4.63 -10.83 -11.64
N LYS A 5 5.20 -11.60 -12.57
CA LYS A 5 6.63 -11.86 -12.70
C LYS A 5 7.38 -10.57 -13.08
N PRO A 6 8.70 -10.44 -12.78
CA PRO A 6 9.47 -9.25 -13.12
C PRO A 6 9.39 -8.85 -14.60
N GLU A 7 9.43 -9.81 -15.51
CA GLU A 7 9.30 -9.60 -16.97
C GLU A 7 7.97 -8.91 -17.33
N GLN A 8 6.87 -9.38 -16.75
CA GLN A 8 5.54 -8.81 -17.00
C GLN A 8 5.45 -7.37 -16.47
N ARG A 9 6.11 -7.06 -15.35
CA ARG A 9 6.15 -5.68 -14.83
C ARG A 9 6.91 -4.76 -15.77
N PHE A 10 8.02 -5.23 -16.33
CA PHE A 10 8.79 -4.47 -17.30
C PHE A 10 7.97 -4.18 -18.57
N GLN A 11 7.28 -5.20 -19.10
CA GLN A 11 6.40 -5.05 -20.26
C GLN A 11 5.27 -4.04 -20.00
N ILE A 12 4.64 -4.07 -18.83
CA ILE A 12 3.59 -3.11 -18.46
C ILE A 12 4.14 -1.69 -18.43
N VAL A 13 5.30 -1.49 -17.80
CA VAL A 13 5.94 -0.17 -17.72
C VAL A 13 6.27 0.33 -19.12
N GLN A 14 6.91 -0.49 -19.95
CA GLN A 14 7.30 -0.12 -21.30
C GLN A 14 6.08 0.21 -22.17
N PHE A 15 5.03 -0.60 -22.11
CA PHE A 15 3.77 -0.30 -22.80
C PHE A 15 3.21 1.06 -22.37
N CYS A 16 3.17 1.34 -21.07
CA CYS A 16 2.68 2.61 -20.54
C CYS A 16 3.46 3.82 -21.04
N PHE A 17 4.79 3.71 -21.16
CA PHE A 17 5.66 4.81 -21.60
C PHE A 17 5.69 4.99 -23.12
N GLU A 18 5.71 3.91 -23.90
CA GLU A 18 5.89 3.98 -25.36
C GLU A 18 4.57 4.25 -26.10
N ASN A 19 3.45 3.74 -25.59
CA ASN A 19 2.17 3.77 -26.31
C ASN A 19 1.24 4.90 -25.83
N ASN A 20 1.66 5.69 -24.85
CA ASN A 20 0.83 6.78 -24.34
C ASN A 20 1.57 8.12 -24.33
N GLY A 21 0.81 9.21 -24.50
CA GLY A 21 1.36 10.56 -24.44
C GLY A 21 1.90 10.92 -23.05
N ARG A 22 2.68 12.00 -22.98
CA ARG A 22 3.36 12.47 -21.75
C ARG A 22 2.44 12.60 -20.52
N ASP A 23 1.16 12.91 -20.74
CA ASP A 23 0.15 13.12 -19.69
C ASP A 23 -0.74 11.90 -19.40
N PHE A 24 -0.41 10.73 -19.91
CA PHE A 24 -1.23 9.52 -19.72
C PHE A 24 -1.49 9.18 -18.25
N HIS A 25 -0.49 9.40 -17.40
CA HIS A 25 -0.58 9.22 -15.96
C HIS A 25 -1.77 9.98 -15.34
N LYS A 26 -2.22 11.09 -15.95
CA LYS A 26 -3.39 11.86 -15.48
C LYS A 26 -4.72 11.16 -15.70
N ARG A 27 -4.76 10.16 -16.59
CA ARG A 27 -5.95 9.36 -16.91
C ARG A 27 -5.97 8.04 -16.15
N ILE A 28 -4.93 7.73 -15.37
CA ILE A 28 -4.86 6.51 -14.57
C ILE A 28 -5.53 6.78 -13.21
N LEU A 29 -6.46 5.91 -12.85
CA LEU A 29 -7.03 5.80 -11.52
C LEU A 29 -6.42 4.58 -10.83
N PHE A 30 -5.60 4.81 -9.82
CA PHE A 30 -5.10 3.76 -8.93
C PHE A 30 -6.12 3.53 -7.85
N SER A 31 -6.44 2.28 -7.51
CA SER A 31 -7.32 1.97 -6.39
C SER A 31 -6.78 0.80 -5.58
N ASP A 32 -6.93 0.87 -4.27
CA ASP A 32 -6.56 -0.23 -3.37
C ASP A 32 -7.41 -0.20 -2.09
N GLU A 33 -7.37 -1.31 -1.35
CA GLU A 33 -7.89 -1.35 0.02
C GLU A 33 -6.82 -0.85 0.99
N VAL A 34 -7.21 0.02 1.91
CA VAL A 34 -6.33 0.47 3.00
C VAL A 34 -7.00 0.24 4.36
N HIS A 35 -6.20 -0.18 5.33
CA HIS A 35 -6.63 -0.42 6.71
C HIS A 35 -6.05 0.65 7.63
N PHE A 36 -6.93 1.40 8.29
CA PHE A 36 -6.58 2.31 9.37
C PHE A 36 -6.86 1.64 10.71
N TRP A 37 -5.89 1.71 11.62
CA TRP A 37 -5.99 1.12 12.95
C TRP A 37 -6.13 2.25 13.98
N PHE A 38 -7.18 2.21 14.79
CA PHE A 38 -7.49 3.31 15.72
C PHE A 38 -6.62 3.32 16.98
N ASN A 39 -6.00 2.20 17.30
CA ASN A 39 -5.23 1.99 18.52
C ASN A 39 -3.70 1.98 18.30
N GLY A 40 -3.22 2.53 17.17
CA GLY A 40 -1.80 2.54 16.84
C GLY A 40 -1.22 1.15 16.55
N TYR A 41 -2.06 0.16 16.26
CA TYR A 41 -1.61 -1.19 15.92
C TYR A 41 -0.67 -1.16 14.70
N VAL A 42 0.53 -1.71 14.90
CA VAL A 42 1.52 -1.91 13.86
C VAL A 42 1.46 -3.37 13.42
N ASN A 43 1.27 -3.60 12.12
CA ASN A 43 1.34 -4.95 11.56
C ASN A 43 2.72 -5.57 11.87
N LYS A 44 2.75 -6.80 12.38
CA LYS A 44 3.98 -7.54 12.71
C LYS A 44 5.00 -7.55 11.55
N GLN A 45 4.53 -7.63 10.31
CA GLN A 45 5.41 -7.63 9.14
C GLN A 45 6.13 -6.29 8.89
N ASN A 46 5.56 -5.19 9.40
CA ASN A 46 6.12 -3.84 9.29
C ASN A 46 6.84 -3.40 10.58
N CYS A 47 6.78 -4.18 11.66
CA CYS A 47 7.43 -3.87 12.92
C CYS A 47 8.93 -4.19 12.81
N ARG A 48 9.76 -3.16 12.64
CA ARG A 48 11.23 -3.28 12.60
C ARG A 48 11.85 -2.50 13.74
N ILE A 49 12.50 -3.21 14.66
CA ILE A 49 13.19 -2.65 15.82
C ILE A 49 14.69 -2.66 15.51
N TRP A 50 15.34 -1.50 15.68
CA TRP A 50 16.78 -1.35 15.51
C TRP A 50 17.42 -1.17 16.89
N SER A 51 18.50 -1.88 17.15
CA SER A 51 19.25 -1.85 18.41
C SER A 51 20.69 -2.30 18.15
N GLU A 52 21.64 -1.78 18.93
CA GLU A 52 23.06 -2.15 18.84
C GLU A 52 23.31 -3.58 19.39
N ALA A 53 22.45 -4.06 20.30
CA ALA A 53 22.43 -5.43 20.81
C ALA A 53 21.09 -6.12 20.45
N ILE A 54 21.03 -7.47 20.54
CA ILE A 54 19.81 -8.25 20.25
C ILE A 54 18.65 -7.72 21.12
N PRO A 55 17.64 -7.05 20.54
CA PRO A 55 16.59 -6.43 21.32
C PRO A 55 15.61 -7.50 21.83
N GLN A 56 15.54 -7.67 23.14
CA GLN A 56 14.49 -8.48 23.80
C GLN A 56 13.25 -7.61 24.07
N VAL A 57 12.65 -7.09 23.00
CA VAL A 57 11.47 -6.22 23.11
C VAL A 57 10.21 -7.02 22.86
N TYR A 58 9.31 -7.01 23.83
CA TYR A 58 7.97 -7.60 23.73
C TYR A 58 6.96 -6.46 23.57
N ILE A 59 6.22 -6.47 22.46
CA ILE A 59 5.12 -5.53 22.20
C ILE A 59 3.83 -6.33 22.29
N GLU A 60 3.06 -6.09 23.35
CA GLU A 60 1.72 -6.66 23.47
C GLU A 60 0.80 -5.99 22.46
N THR A 61 0.13 -6.79 21.63
CA THR A 61 -0.85 -6.31 20.66
C THR A 61 -2.19 -6.97 20.93
N PRO A 62 -3.31 -6.23 20.86
CA PRO A 62 -4.64 -6.82 21.04
C PRO A 62 -4.91 -7.89 19.98
N LEU A 63 -5.59 -8.97 20.39
CA LEU A 63 -5.93 -10.10 19.51
C LEU A 63 -6.84 -9.67 18.34
N HIS A 64 -7.71 -8.68 18.59
CA HIS A 64 -8.63 -8.11 17.61
C HIS A 64 -8.59 -6.57 17.66
N PRO A 65 -7.58 -5.95 17.03
CA PRO A 65 -7.50 -4.51 16.98
C PRO A 65 -8.63 -3.97 16.09
N GLU A 66 -9.33 -2.93 16.56
CA GLU A 66 -10.35 -2.26 15.76
C GLU A 66 -9.70 -1.58 14.55
N LYS A 67 -10.26 -1.83 13.37
CA LYS A 67 -9.79 -1.25 12.11
C LYS A 67 -10.92 -0.72 11.28
N LEU A 68 -10.62 0.35 10.57
CA LEU A 68 -11.44 0.86 9.47
C LEU A 68 -10.80 0.45 8.15
N THR A 69 -11.52 -0.34 7.37
CA THR A 69 -11.13 -0.64 5.99
C THR A 69 -11.85 0.35 5.08
N VAL A 70 -11.10 1.09 4.26
CA VAL A 70 -11.68 1.94 3.22
C VAL A 70 -11.13 1.53 1.87
N TRP A 71 -11.95 1.73 0.85
CA TRP A 71 -11.49 1.74 -0.53
C TRP A 71 -10.97 3.13 -0.85
N CYS A 72 -9.71 3.21 -1.27
CA CYS A 72 -9.07 4.47 -1.66
C CYS A 72 -8.76 4.41 -3.16
N ALA A 73 -9.00 5.51 -3.85
CA ALA A 73 -8.53 5.70 -5.21
C ALA A 73 -7.80 7.03 -5.38
N LEU A 74 -6.75 7.01 -6.19
CA LEU A 74 -5.84 8.13 -6.44
C LEU A 74 -5.74 8.36 -7.95
N TRP A 75 -5.88 9.62 -8.35
CA TRP A 75 -5.65 10.04 -9.72
C TRP A 75 -5.08 11.45 -9.73
N ALA A 76 -4.73 11.99 -10.91
CA ALA A 76 -4.09 13.31 -10.99
C ALA A 76 -4.93 14.47 -10.45
N GLY A 77 -6.25 14.32 -10.34
CA GLY A 77 -7.15 15.32 -9.75
C GLY A 77 -7.33 15.21 -8.23
N GLY A 78 -6.74 14.21 -7.56
CA GLY A 78 -6.79 14.07 -6.11
C GLY A 78 -7.14 12.66 -5.61
N ILE A 79 -7.71 12.62 -4.40
CA ILE A 79 -8.00 11.38 -3.65
C ILE A 79 -9.51 11.18 -3.55
N LEU A 80 -9.96 9.96 -3.83
CA LEU A 80 -11.32 9.50 -3.62
C LEU A 80 -11.31 8.46 -2.50
N LEU A 81 -12.13 8.67 -1.47
CA LEU A 81 -12.24 7.75 -0.33
C LEU A 81 -13.68 7.25 -0.24
N GLN A 82 -13.85 5.94 -0.22
CA GLN A 82 -15.12 5.27 0.01
C GLN A 82 -15.01 4.41 1.26
N LYS A 83 -15.73 4.79 2.31
CA LYS A 83 -15.91 3.95 3.50
C LYS A 83 -16.86 2.80 3.14
N ARG A 84 -16.50 1.58 3.56
CA ARG A 84 -17.41 0.43 3.50
C ARG A 84 -18.51 0.55 4.56
#